data_AF-A0A952TEV9-F1
#
_entry.id   AF-A0A952TEV9-F1
#
_cell.length_a   1.000
_cell.length_b   1.000
_cell.length_c   1.000
_cell.angle_alpha   90.00
_cell.angle_beta   90.00
_cell.angle_gamma   90.00
#
_symmetry.space_group_name_H-M   'P 1'
#
loop_
_entity.id
_entity.type
_entity.pdbx_description
1 polymer ?
#
loop_
_entity_poly.entity_id
_entity_poly.type
_entity_poly.pdbx_seq_one_letter_code
_entity_poly.pdbx_strand_id
1 'polypeptide(L)'
;MKRFISRYIDSVGRLEVLLLLRSREDRPWSAEEVSRELRSNPTIATHHLEALASFGLLQAEGAGASYSYAPKTPSLRETVGELASQYSSRRVTIIGFIYESPVDPSIRSFADAFKIRKED
;
A
#
# COMPACT_ATOMS: atom_id res chain seq x y z
N MET A 1 6.29 -9.52 -11.21
CA MET A 1 5.01 -9.09 -10.59
C MET A 1 4.58 -9.91 -9.37
N LYS A 2 4.12 -11.17 -9.49
CA LYS A 2 3.57 -11.95 -8.34
C LYS A 2 4.47 -11.98 -7.10
N ARG A 3 5.79 -12.22 -7.28
CA ARG A 3 6.79 -12.18 -6.20
C ARG A 3 6.91 -10.81 -5.50
N PHE A 4 6.68 -9.72 -6.24
CA PHE A 4 6.70 -8.37 -5.67
C PHE A 4 5.45 -8.15 -4.82
N ILE A 5 4.27 -8.51 -5.37
CA ILE A 5 3.00 -8.42 -4.64
C ILE A 5 3.08 -9.22 -3.35
N SER A 6 3.42 -10.51 -3.43
CA SER A 6 3.50 -11.38 -2.23
C SER A 6 4.50 -10.91 -1.18
N ARG A 7 5.55 -10.17 -1.58
CA ARG A 7 6.60 -9.71 -0.65
C ARG A 7 6.27 -8.36 -0.02
N TYR A 8 5.69 -7.44 -0.77
CA TYR A 8 5.56 -6.04 -0.36
C TYR A 8 4.12 -5.59 -0.17
N ILE A 9 3.15 -6.24 -0.82
CA ILE A 9 1.76 -5.81 -0.93
C ILE A 9 0.81 -6.92 -0.44
N ASP A 10 0.40 -6.82 0.83
CA ASP A 10 -0.50 -7.80 1.46
C ASP A 10 -1.99 -7.45 1.35
N SER A 11 -2.29 -6.24 0.90
CA SER A 11 -3.63 -5.68 0.91
C SER A 11 -3.79 -4.66 -0.21
N VAL A 12 -5.03 -4.48 -0.65
CA VAL A 12 -5.37 -3.42 -1.61
C VAL A 12 -5.04 -2.05 -1.03
N GLY A 13 -5.29 -1.84 0.27
CA GLY A 13 -4.94 -0.60 0.98
C GLY A 13 -3.45 -0.25 0.88
N ARG A 14 -2.54 -1.21 1.13
CA ARG A 14 -1.10 -0.95 0.98
C ARG A 14 -0.72 -0.60 -0.46
N LEU A 15 -1.35 -1.25 -1.45
CA LEU A 15 -1.13 -0.92 -2.85
C LEU A 15 -1.58 0.52 -3.15
N GLU A 16 -2.77 0.91 -2.71
CA GLU A 16 -3.32 2.25 -2.98
C GLU A 16 -2.47 3.34 -2.31
N VAL A 17 -1.98 3.12 -1.09
CA VAL A 17 -1.02 4.04 -0.42
C VAL A 17 0.25 4.21 -1.26
N LEU A 18 0.86 3.11 -1.71
CA LEU A 18 2.06 3.16 -2.55
C LEU A 18 1.82 3.92 -3.86
N LEU A 19 0.69 3.65 -4.52
CA LEU A 19 0.37 4.28 -5.80
C LEU A 19 -0.01 5.76 -5.65
N LEU A 20 -0.62 6.15 -4.53
CA LEU A 20 -0.88 7.55 -4.21
C LEU A 20 0.43 8.34 -4.12
N LEU A 21 1.37 7.89 -3.28
CA LEU A 21 2.64 8.60 -3.09
C LEU A 21 3.48 8.63 -4.38
N ARG A 22 3.45 7.55 -5.17
CA ARG A 22 4.07 7.55 -6.51
C ARG A 22 3.42 8.55 -7.47
N SER A 23 2.10 8.74 -7.40
CA SER A 23 1.41 9.65 -8.31
C SER A 23 1.67 11.14 -8.02
N ARG A 24 2.18 11.45 -6.82
CA ARG A 24 2.42 12.80 -6.31
C ARG A 24 3.77 12.86 -5.59
N GLU A 25 4.85 12.63 -6.37
CA GLU A 25 6.25 12.67 -5.91
C GLU A 25 6.74 14.10 -5.59
N ASP A 26 5.92 15.12 -5.86
CA ASP A 26 6.24 16.54 -5.68
C ASP A 26 6.23 17.01 -4.22
N ARG A 27 5.68 16.20 -3.31
CA ARG A 27 5.58 16.52 -1.89
C ARG A 27 5.60 15.28 -0.99
N PRO A 28 6.03 15.43 0.28
CA PRO A 28 5.84 14.40 1.28
C PRO A 28 4.38 14.32 1.75
N TRP A 29 4.02 13.17 2.33
CA TRP A 29 2.67 12.84 2.80
C TRP A 29 2.67 12.39 4.25
N SER A 30 1.78 12.95 5.06
CA SER A 30 1.44 12.45 6.40
C SER A 30 0.37 11.36 6.35
N ALA A 31 0.23 10.59 7.43
CA ALA A 31 -0.82 9.57 7.55
C ALA A 31 -2.23 10.18 7.52
N GLU A 32 -2.41 11.38 8.08
CA GLU A 32 -3.66 12.13 8.07
C GLU A 32 -4.06 12.55 6.65
N GLU A 33 -3.10 12.94 5.82
CA GLU A 33 -3.37 13.27 4.42
C GLU A 33 -3.69 12.05 3.58
N VAL A 34 -2.92 10.97 3.75
CA VAL A 34 -3.17 9.71 3.05
C VAL A 34 -4.55 9.15 3.40
N SER A 35 -4.91 9.13 4.68
CA SER A 35 -6.21 8.64 5.13
C SER A 35 -7.36 9.48 4.61
N ARG A 36 -7.21 10.80 4.55
CA ARG A 36 -8.20 11.68 3.94
C ARG A 36 -8.35 11.43 2.43
N GLU A 37 -7.24 11.32 1.70
CA GLU A 37 -7.26 11.12 0.24
C GLU A 37 -7.87 9.75 -0.12
N LEU A 38 -7.50 8.69 0.61
CA LEU A 38 -7.99 7.33 0.38
C LEU A 38 -9.28 7.00 1.13
N ARG A 39 -9.85 7.98 1.87
CA ARG A 39 -11.04 7.81 2.73
C ARG A 39 -10.90 6.61 3.66
N SER A 40 -9.73 6.45 4.26
CA SER A 40 -9.36 5.37 5.17
C SER A 40 -9.13 5.90 6.59
N ASN A 41 -8.66 5.02 7.49
CA ASN A 41 -8.33 5.37 8.86
C ASN A 41 -6.85 5.80 8.99
N PRO A 42 -6.52 6.89 9.71
CA PRO A 42 -5.14 7.35 9.90
C PRO A 42 -4.19 6.29 10.47
N THR A 43 -4.64 5.50 11.45
CA THR A 43 -3.84 4.41 12.03
C THR A 43 -3.50 3.34 11.00
N ILE A 44 -4.46 2.97 10.14
CA ILE A 44 -4.21 2.03 9.04
C ILE A 44 -3.25 2.63 8.01
N ALA A 45 -3.42 3.92 7.68
CA ALA A 45 -2.51 4.64 6.79
C ALA A 45 -1.07 4.66 7.34
N THR A 46 -0.88 4.95 8.63
CA THR A 46 0.41 4.88 9.32
C THR A 46 1.04 3.50 9.15
N HIS A 47 0.31 2.43 9.46
CA HIS A 47 0.83 1.07 9.31
C HIS A 47 1.28 0.75 7.88
N HIS A 48 0.54 1.20 6.86
CA HIS A 48 0.96 1.02 5.48
C HIS A 48 2.20 1.84 5.12
N LEU A 49 2.28 3.11 5.56
CA LEU A 49 3.42 3.99 5.31
C LEU A 49 4.70 3.46 5.97
N GLU A 50 4.64 3.06 7.23
CA GLU A 50 5.75 2.46 7.96
C GLU A 50 6.23 1.17 7.30
N ALA A 51 5.31 0.28 6.92
CA ALA A 51 5.66 -0.96 6.23
C ALA A 51 6.39 -0.67 4.91
N LEU A 52 5.82 0.20 4.07
CA LEU A 52 6.43 0.57 2.79
C LEU A 52 7.80 1.28 2.97
N ALA A 53 7.96 2.09 4.01
CA ALA A 53 9.25 2.70 4.36
C ALA A 53 10.28 1.66 4.81
N SER A 54 9.90 0.71 5.66
CA SER A 54 10.78 -0.39 6.10
C SER A 54 11.23 -1.30 4.96
N PHE A 55 10.39 -1.44 3.91
CA PHE A 55 10.74 -2.14 2.68
C PHE A 55 11.60 -1.31 1.71
N GLY A 56 11.87 -0.05 2.03
CA GLY A 56 12.64 0.87 1.19
C GLY A 56 11.90 1.29 -0.07
N LEU A 57 10.57 1.32 -0.06
CA LEU A 57 9.74 1.89 -1.14
C LEU A 57 9.44 3.38 -0.89
N LEU A 58 9.40 3.78 0.37
CA LEU A 58 9.23 5.17 0.81
C LEU A 58 10.42 5.61 1.66
N GLN A 59 10.66 6.92 1.68
CA GLN A 59 11.57 7.57 2.61
C GLN A 59 10.73 8.28 3.68
N ALA A 60 11.03 8.01 4.95
CA ALA A 60 10.48 8.77 6.06
C ALA A 60 11.28 10.07 6.28
N GLU A 61 10.57 11.15 6.59
CA GLU A 61 11.09 12.50 6.82
C GLU A 61 10.60 13.03 8.17
N GLY A 62 11.30 14.02 8.75
CA GLY A 62 10.85 14.72 9.96
C GLY A 62 10.54 13.78 11.14
N ALA A 63 11.46 12.87 11.47
CA ALA A 63 11.27 11.83 12.50
C ALA A 63 10.08 10.87 12.25
N GLY A 64 9.70 10.67 10.98
CA GLY A 64 8.59 9.77 10.62
C GLY A 64 7.23 10.45 10.54
N ALA A 65 7.18 11.79 10.65
CA ALA A 65 5.94 12.54 10.51
C ALA A 65 5.40 12.56 9.06
N SER A 66 6.28 12.38 8.07
CA SER A 66 5.91 12.42 6.66
C SER A 66 6.73 11.46 5.81
N TYR A 67 6.18 11.08 4.64
CA TYR A 67 6.72 10.05 3.77
C TYR A 67 6.70 10.48 2.30
N SER A 68 7.79 10.21 1.60
CA SER A 68 7.92 10.48 0.16
C SER A 68 8.20 9.20 -0.59
N TYR A 69 7.72 9.11 -1.84
CA TYR A 69 8.04 7.99 -2.71
C TYR A 69 9.52 8.03 -3.11
N ALA A 70 10.29 7.08 -2.60
CA ALA A 70 11.73 7.02 -2.83
C ALA A 70 12.23 5.57 -2.79
N PRO A 71 11.93 4.76 -3.82
CA PRO A 71 12.40 3.38 -3.86
C PRO A 71 13.93 3.31 -3.81
N LYS A 72 14.44 2.45 -2.93
CA LYS A 72 15.88 2.31 -2.65
C LYS A 72 16.70 1.84 -3.85
N THR A 73 16.07 1.23 -4.84
CA THR A 73 16.73 0.76 -6.07
C THR A 73 15.95 1.11 -7.33
N PRO A 74 16.63 1.30 -8.48
CA PRO A 74 15.97 1.52 -9.77
C PRO A 74 15.02 0.37 -10.14
N SER A 75 15.39 -0.88 -9.86
CA SER A 75 14.55 -2.05 -10.15
C SER A 75 13.24 -2.07 -9.35
N LEU A 76 13.25 -1.59 -8.10
CA LEU A 76 12.02 -1.41 -7.32
C LEU A 76 11.15 -0.33 -7.97
N ARG A 77 11.73 0.81 -8.34
CA ARG A 77 11.00 1.90 -9.02
C ARG A 77 10.34 1.43 -10.32
N GLU A 78 11.07 0.66 -11.14
CA GLU A 78 10.56 0.07 -12.38
C GLU A 78 9.40 -0.90 -12.11
N THR A 79 9.58 -1.82 -11.15
CA THR A 79 8.55 -2.81 -10.80
C THR A 79 7.27 -2.13 -10.29
N VAL A 80 7.38 -1.08 -9.48
CA VAL A 80 6.22 -0.30 -9.02
C VAL A 80 5.55 0.42 -10.21
N GLY A 81 6.33 0.92 -11.16
CA GLY A 81 5.81 1.51 -12.40
C GLY A 81 4.98 0.52 -13.22
N GLU A 82 5.50 -0.70 -13.42
CA GLU A 82 4.75 -1.78 -14.06
C GLU A 82 3.47 -2.13 -13.30
N LEU A 83 3.55 -2.22 -11.96
CA LEU A 83 2.41 -2.53 -11.12
C LEU A 83 1.33 -1.45 -11.21
N ALA A 84 1.72 -0.17 -11.23
CA ALA A 84 0.80 0.95 -11.43
C ALA A 84 0.05 0.85 -12.77
N SER A 85 0.78 0.55 -13.85
CA SER A 85 0.21 0.37 -15.19
C SER A 85 -0.74 -0.84 -15.27
N GLN A 86 -0.39 -1.95 -14.62
CA GLN A 86 -1.26 -3.12 -14.57
C GLN A 86 -2.48 -2.90 -13.67
N TYR A 87 -2.34 -2.18 -12.57
CA TYR A 87 -3.45 -1.89 -11.66
C TYR A 87 -4.47 -0.93 -12.29
N SER A 88 -4.02 0.03 -13.11
CA SER A 88 -4.93 0.93 -13.83
C SER A 88 -5.70 0.21 -14.95
N SER A 89 -5.04 -0.69 -15.68
CA SER A 89 -5.64 -1.40 -16.82
C SER A 89 -6.36 -2.71 -16.45
N ARG A 90 -5.98 -3.37 -15.35
CA ARG A 90 -6.43 -4.72 -14.98
C ARG A 90 -6.64 -4.85 -13.47
N ARG A 91 -7.35 -3.88 -12.88
CA ARG A 91 -7.56 -3.79 -11.43
C ARG A 91 -8.04 -5.10 -10.80
N VAL A 92 -9.06 -5.74 -11.37
CA VAL A 92 -9.64 -6.99 -10.86
C VAL A 92 -8.59 -8.10 -10.76
N THR A 93 -7.74 -8.25 -11.79
CA THR A 93 -6.68 -9.26 -11.80
C THR A 93 -5.65 -9.03 -10.70
N ILE A 94 -5.22 -7.78 -10.51
CA ILE A 94 -4.24 -7.45 -9.47
C ILE A 94 -4.82 -7.65 -8.07
N ILE A 95 -6.08 -7.26 -7.85
CA ILE A 95 -6.79 -7.52 -6.60
C ILE A 95 -6.88 -9.03 -6.33
N GLY A 96 -7.21 -9.83 -7.35
CA GLY A 96 -7.20 -11.29 -7.25
C GLY A 96 -5.85 -11.83 -6.78
N PHE A 97 -4.74 -11.37 -7.36
CA PHE A 97 -3.41 -11.80 -6.93
C PHE A 97 -3.05 -11.41 -5.50
N ILE A 98 -3.55 -10.27 -4.99
CA ILE A 98 -3.34 -9.87 -3.60
C ILE A 98 -4.05 -10.85 -2.66
N TYR A 99 -5.29 -11.24 -2.97
CA TYR A 99 -6.05 -12.19 -2.15
C TYR A 99 -5.59 -13.65 -2.29
N GLU A 100 -5.07 -14.05 -3.46
CA GLU A 100 -4.52 -15.39 -3.70
C GLU A 100 -3.11 -15.57 -3.15
N SER A 101 -2.36 -14.49 -2.95
CA SER A 101 -1.02 -14.57 -2.38
C SER A 101 -1.13 -15.05 -0.92
N PRO A 102 -0.39 -16.10 -0.52
CA PRO A 102 -0.35 -16.51 0.87
C PRO A 102 0.38 -15.43 1.67
N VAL A 103 -0.37 -14.44 2.12
CA VAL A 103 0.04 -13.61 3.23
C VAL A 103 -0.02 -14.52 4.45
N ASP A 104 1.03 -14.48 5.28
CA ASP A 104 1.13 -15.20 6.54
C ASP A 104 -0.26 -15.36 7.22
N PRO A 105 -0.68 -16.58 7.62
CA PRO A 105 -2.02 -16.85 8.14
C PRO A 105 -2.45 -15.96 9.33
N SER A 106 -1.50 -15.29 10.00
CA SER A 106 -1.78 -14.27 11.02
C SER A 106 -2.48 -13.00 10.50
N ILE A 107 -2.37 -12.65 9.21
CA ILE A 107 -2.96 -11.44 8.62
C ILE A 107 -4.44 -11.62 8.21
N ARG A 108 -4.91 -12.87 8.05
CA ARG A 108 -6.36 -13.15 7.88
C ARG A 108 -7.21 -12.62 9.05
N SER A 109 -6.62 -12.46 10.23
CA SER A 109 -7.29 -11.99 11.45
C SER A 109 -7.87 -10.56 11.34
N PHE A 110 -7.29 -9.68 10.50
CA PHE A 110 -7.81 -8.31 10.33
C PHE A 110 -8.88 -8.19 9.23
N ALA A 111 -8.92 -9.11 8.27
CA ALA A 111 -9.94 -9.11 7.22
C ALA A 111 -11.34 -9.49 7.75
N ASP A 112 -11.42 -10.22 8.87
CA ASP A 112 -12.69 -10.51 9.54
C ASP A 112 -13.23 -9.36 10.39
N ALA A 113 -12.41 -8.35 10.72
CA ALA A 113 -12.85 -7.20 11.53
C ALA A 113 -13.78 -6.22 10.79
N PHE A 114 -13.97 -6.39 9.47
CA PHE A 114 -14.83 -5.54 8.63
C PHE A 114 -16.05 -6.27 8.05
N LYS A 115 -16.39 -7.47 8.53
CA LYS A 115 -17.73 -8.05 8.29
C LYS A 115 -18.74 -7.36 9.20
N ILE A 116 -19.02 -6.08 8.94
CA ILE A 116 -20.23 -5.40 9.41
C ILE A 116 -21.21 -5.36 8.24
N ARG A 117 -22.32 -6.10 8.41
CA ARG A 117 -23.71 -5.87 7.97
C ARG A 117 -24.45 -7.20 8.25
N LYS A 118 -25.65 -7.25 8.82
CA LYS A 118 -26.75 -6.28 8.95
C LYS A 118 -27.77 -6.80 9.98
N GLU A 119 -28.42 -5.85 10.66
CA GLU A 119 -29.85 -5.81 11.09
C GLU A 119 -30.44 -6.92 11.97
N ASP A 120 -30.81 -6.54 13.20
CA ASP A 120 -32.21 -6.68 13.66
C ASP A 120 -32.88 -5.29 13.59
#